data_AF-A0A920RIB5-F1
#
_entry.id   AF-A0A920RIB5-F1
#
_cell.length_a   1.000
_cell.length_b   1.000
_cell.length_c   1.000
_cell.angle_alpha   90.00
_cell.angle_beta   90.00
_cell.angle_gamma   90.00
#
_symmetry.space_group_name_H-M   'P 1'
#
loop_
_entity.id
_entity.type
_entity.pdbx_description
1 polymer ?
#
loop_
_entity_poly.entity_id
_entity_poly.type
_entity_poly.pdbx_seq_one_letter_code
_entity_poly.pdbx_strand_id
1 'polypeptide(L)'
;MTDVSMRQMLEAGVHFGHQTRFWCPRMSPYIFGSRNKIHIINLEKTLPMFREAINFLGRVATDKGTVLFVGTKDRPVNRFANLRQVVAVRLSITDGWVAC
;
A
#
# COMPACT_ATOMS: atom_id res chain seq x y z
N MET A 1 4.23 4.70 -19.60
CA MET A 1 3.81 4.85 -18.19
C MET A 1 4.37 6.15 -17.66
N THR A 2 3.59 6.94 -16.91
CA THR A 2 4.11 8.06 -16.12
C THR A 2 5.01 7.47 -15.03
N ASP A 3 6.32 7.71 -15.12
CA ASP A 3 7.27 7.19 -14.14
C ASP A 3 7.10 7.95 -12.81
N VAL A 4 6.91 7.21 -11.72
CA VAL A 4 6.70 7.82 -10.40
C VAL A 4 8.05 8.22 -9.83
N SER A 5 8.24 9.51 -9.60
CA SER A 5 9.48 10.05 -9.03
C SER A 5 9.47 10.00 -7.49
N MET A 6 10.65 9.91 -6.86
CA MET A 6 10.78 9.98 -5.39
C MET A 6 10.08 11.21 -4.80
N ARG A 7 10.21 12.35 -5.48
CA ARG A 7 9.61 13.61 -5.06
C ARG A 7 8.09 13.51 -4.95
N GLN A 8 7.44 12.91 -5.94
CA GLN A 8 5.99 12.72 -5.92
C GLN A 8 5.54 11.82 -4.77
N MET A 9 6.32 10.78 -4.41
CA MET A 9 6.01 9.91 -3.28
C MET A 9 6.17 10.63 -1.92
N LEU A 10 7.14 11.55 -1.84
CA LEU A 10 7.33 12.40 -0.66
C LEU A 10 6.18 13.39 -0.51
N GLU A 11 5.80 14.09 -1.57
CA GLU A 11 4.68 15.05 -1.59
C GLU A 11 3.34 14.35 -1.30
N ALA A 12 3.15 13.13 -1.78
CA ALA A 12 1.96 12.33 -1.50
C ALA A 12 1.92 11.77 -0.06
N GLY A 13 2.99 11.89 0.72
CA GLY A 13 3.04 11.44 2.11
C GLY A 13 3.06 9.91 2.30
N VAL A 14 3.52 9.14 1.30
CA VAL A 14 3.49 7.65 1.33
C VAL A 14 4.53 7.06 2.31
N HIS A 15 5.52 7.85 2.69
CA HIS A 15 6.62 7.44 3.56
C HIS A 15 6.24 7.38 5.06
N PHE A 16 5.05 7.87 5.43
CA PHE A 16 4.58 7.79 6.81
C PHE A 16 4.02 6.40 7.12
N GLY A 17 4.67 5.71 8.05
CA GLY A 17 4.25 4.44 8.59
C GLY A 17 3.36 4.58 9.82
N HIS A 18 3.32 3.52 10.63
CA HIS A 18 2.53 3.49 11.85
C HIS A 18 3.35 3.94 13.08
N GLN A 19 2.68 4.02 14.24
CA GLN A 19 3.32 4.29 15.52
C GLN A 19 4.30 3.19 15.92
N THR A 20 5.40 3.56 16.59
CA THR A 20 6.50 2.64 16.97
C THR A 20 6.11 1.51 17.94
N ARG A 21 4.93 1.57 18.55
CA ARG A 21 4.41 0.50 19.40
C ARG A 21 3.73 -0.63 18.64
N PHE A 22 3.16 -0.36 17.46
CA PHE A 22 2.45 -1.36 16.66
C PHE A 22 3.17 -1.54 15.33
N TRP A 23 4.33 -2.18 15.38
CA TRP A 23 5.11 -2.52 14.20
C TRP A 23 5.51 -3.99 14.21
N CYS A 24 5.53 -4.59 13.01
CA CYS A 24 5.93 -5.97 12.83
C CYS A 24 7.46 -6.06 12.67
N PRO A 25 8.18 -6.90 13.43
CA PRO A 25 9.64 -7.03 13.31
C PRO A 25 10.13 -7.40 11.90
N ARG A 26 9.32 -8.14 11.14
CA ARG A 26 9.57 -8.48 9.73
C ARG A 26 9.66 -7.26 8.81
N MET A 27 9.12 -6.11 9.23
CA MET A 27 9.18 -4.86 8.48
C MET A 27 10.48 -4.07 8.72
N SER A 28 11.33 -4.53 9.64
CA SER A 28 12.62 -3.91 9.97
C SER A 28 13.46 -3.47 8.75
N PRO A 29 13.68 -4.31 7.71
CA PRO A 29 14.52 -3.91 6.58
C PRO A 29 13.94 -2.79 5.70
N TYR A 30 12.63 -2.49 5.82
CA TYR A 30 11.95 -1.47 5.04
C TYR A 30 11.75 -0.16 5.80
N ILE A 31 12.10 -0.12 7.08
CA ILE A 31 12.03 1.08 7.91
C ILE A 31 13.36 1.83 7.81
N PHE A 32 13.28 3.12 7.48
CA PHE A 32 14.44 4.01 7.47
C PHE A 32 14.80 4.50 8.88
N GLY A 33 13.78 4.78 9.69
CA GLY A 33 13.94 5.22 11.07
C GLY A 33 12.62 5.58 11.72
N SER A 34 12.67 6.23 12.88
CA SER A 34 11.48 6.74 13.58
C SER A 34 11.66 8.20 13.96
N ARG A 35 10.64 9.02 13.68
CA ARG A 35 10.56 10.42 14.16
C ARG A 35 9.21 10.64 14.82
N ASN A 36 9.18 11.34 15.94
CA ASN A 36 7.94 11.62 16.69
C ASN A 36 7.10 10.35 16.96
N LYS A 37 7.76 9.22 17.25
CA LYS A 37 7.13 7.90 17.48
C LYS A 37 6.38 7.33 16.27
N ILE A 38 6.63 7.84 15.06
CA ILE A 38 6.11 7.32 13.79
C ILE A 38 7.27 6.74 12.98
N HIS A 39 7.08 5.55 12.43
CA HIS A 39 8.04 4.93 11.51
C HIS A 39 8.05 5.63 10.15
N ILE A 40 9.24 5.87 9.63
CA ILE A 40 9.45 6.38 8.28
C ILE A 40 9.87 5.21 7.41
N ILE A 41 9.14 5.00 6.32
CA ILE A 41 9.38 3.92 5.36
C ILE A 41 10.48 4.35 4.40
N ASN A 42 11.38 3.43 4.04
CA ASN A 42 12.46 3.69 3.09
C ASN A 42 11.92 3.67 1.64
N LEU A 43 11.90 4.84 1.00
CA LEU A 43 11.46 5.00 -0.39
C LEU A 43 12.46 4.44 -1.41
N GLU A 44 13.76 4.36 -1.10
CA GLU A 44 14.76 3.79 -2.00
C GLU A 44 14.50 2.30 -2.24
N LYS A 45 14.04 1.58 -1.22
CA LYS A 45 13.63 0.18 -1.32
C LYS A 45 12.23 0.03 -1.91
N THR A 46 11.32 0.95 -1.57
CA THR A 46 9.91 0.87 -1.98
C THR A 46 9.73 1.15 -3.47
N LEU A 47 10.51 2.07 -4.06
CA LEU A 47 10.42 2.43 -5.48
C LEU A 47 10.63 1.26 -6.46
N PRO A 48 11.73 0.48 -6.39
CA PRO A 48 11.94 -0.62 -7.31
C PRO A 48 10.86 -1.69 -7.16
N MET A 49 10.48 -2.03 -5.92
CA MET A 49 9.40 -2.99 -5.65
C MET A 49 8.05 -2.50 -6.17
N PHE A 50 7.78 -1.20 -6.10
CA PHE A 50 6.57 -0.61 -6.65
C PHE A 50 6.53 -0.72 -8.19
N ARG A 51 7.66 -0.50 -8.86
CA ARG A 51 7.78 -0.69 -10.31
C ARG A 51 7.55 -2.16 -10.71
N GLU A 52 8.10 -3.10 -9.95
CA GLU A 52 7.85 -4.54 -10.15
C GLU A 52 6.37 -4.89 -10.01
N ALA A 53 5.69 -4.37 -8.99
CA ALA A 53 4.25 -4.57 -8.78
C ALA A 53 3.40 -4.01 -9.93
N ILE A 54 3.74 -2.82 -10.45
CA ILE A 54 3.08 -2.24 -11.62
C ILE A 54 3.26 -3.15 -12.85
N ASN A 55 4.47 -3.65 -13.07
CA ASN A 55 4.75 -4.54 -14.20
C ASN A 55 3.97 -5.85 -14.09
N PHE A 56 3.86 -6.40 -12.87
CA PHE A 56 3.05 -7.59 -12.60
C PHE A 56 1.57 -7.33 -12.89
N LEU A 57 1.01 -6.22 -12.40
CA LEU A 57 -0.38 -5.84 -12.68
C LEU A 57 -0.63 -5.63 -14.18
N GLY A 58 0.34 -5.06 -14.91
CA GLY A 58 0.28 -4.92 -16.37
C GLY A 58 0.19 -6.25 -17.11
N ARG A 59 0.91 -7.27 -16.65
CA ARG A 59 0.83 -8.64 -17.19
C ARG A 59 -0.54 -9.26 -16.93
N VAL A 60 -1.01 -9.21 -15.68
CA VAL A 60 -2.34 -9.74 -15.30
C VAL A 60 -3.46 -9.08 -16.12
N ALA A 61 -3.37 -7.77 -16.38
CA ALA A 61 -4.35 -7.06 -17.20
C ALA A 61 -4.32 -7.49 -18.67
N THR A 62 -3.14 -7.82 -19.21
CA THR A 62 -2.99 -8.33 -20.60
C THR A 62 -3.54 -9.75 -20.72
N ASP A 63 -3.34 -10.57 -19.69
CA ASP A 63 -3.80 -11.97 -19.62
C ASP A 63 -5.32 -12.09 -19.33
N LYS A 64 -6.06 -10.96 -19.32
CA LYS A 64 -7.49 -10.88 -18.96
C LYS A 64 -7.81 -11.46 -17.57
N GLY A 65 -6.84 -11.45 -16.67
CA GLY A 65 -7.03 -11.84 -15.28
C GLY A 65 -7.93 -10.86 -14.52
N THR A 66 -8.68 -11.36 -13.54
CA THR A 66 -9.52 -10.50 -12.68
C THR A 66 -8.71 -10.01 -11.49
N VAL A 67 -8.71 -8.69 -11.24
CA VAL A 67 -8.05 -8.07 -10.08
C VAL A 67 -9.11 -7.64 -9.07
N LEU A 68 -9.07 -8.24 -7.88
CA LEU A 68 -9.98 -7.88 -6.78
C LEU A 68 -9.33 -6.83 -5.86
N PHE A 69 -9.96 -5.67 -5.75
CA PHE A 69 -9.57 -4.65 -4.77
C PHE A 69 -10.35 -4.84 -3.47
N VAL A 70 -9.65 -5.10 -2.36
CA VAL A 70 -10.24 -5.26 -1.01
C VAL A 70 -9.80 -4.10 -0.12
N GLY A 71 -10.74 -3.51 0.61
CA GLY A 71 -10.44 -2.46 1.60
C GLY A 71 -11.49 -2.46 2.71
N THR A 72 -11.03 -2.40 3.96
CA THR A 72 -11.87 -2.55 5.17
C THR A 72 -11.86 -1.34 6.10
N LYS A 73 -11.24 -0.22 5.68
CA LYS A 73 -11.05 0.96 6.55
C LYS A 73 -12.32 1.81 6.66
N ASP A 74 -12.71 2.15 7.90
CA ASP A 74 -13.93 2.93 8.22
C ASP A 74 -14.03 4.30 7.53
N ARG A 75 -12.89 4.93 7.25
CA ARG A 75 -12.81 6.04 6.31
C ARG A 75 -12.21 5.53 5.01
N PRO A 76 -13.01 5.11 4.01
CA PRO A 76 -12.50 4.96 2.68
C PRO A 76 -12.04 6.36 2.25
N VAL A 77 -10.75 6.53 1.98
CA VAL A 77 -10.36 7.60 1.05
C VAL A 77 -11.10 7.22 -0.22
N ASN A 78 -12.14 7.98 -0.57
CA ASN A 78 -13.07 7.71 -1.66
C ASN A 78 -12.36 7.84 -3.01
N ARG A 79 -11.36 6.99 -3.25
CA ARG A 79 -10.44 7.01 -4.39
C ARG A 79 -10.73 5.87 -5.36
N PHE A 80 -11.45 4.85 -4.92
CA PHE A 80 -11.75 3.65 -5.72
C PHE A 80 -13.14 3.67 -6.38
N ALA A 81 -13.97 4.68 -6.11
CA ALA A 81 -15.35 4.74 -6.61
C ALA A 81 -15.48 4.74 -8.14
N ASN A 82 -14.40 5.08 -8.87
CA ASN A 82 -14.41 5.20 -10.33
C ASN A 82 -13.77 4.00 -11.05
N LEU A 83 -13.33 2.97 -10.34
CA LEU A 83 -12.68 1.79 -10.93
C LEU A 83 -13.72 0.69 -11.19
N ARG A 84 -13.80 0.23 -12.45
CA ARG A 84 -14.88 -0.63 -13.00
C ARG A 84 -14.91 -2.09 -12.52
N GLN A 85 -14.26 -2.44 -11.42
CA GLN A 85 -14.40 -3.78 -10.82
C GLN A 85 -14.08 -3.73 -9.33
N VAL A 86 -14.98 -3.11 -8.57
CA VAL A 86 -14.95 -3.14 -7.11
C VAL A 86 -16.05 -4.08 -6.65
N VAL A 87 -15.69 -5.32 -6.33
CA VAL A 87 -16.50 -6.10 -5.37
C VAL A 87 -16.10 -5.56 -4.01
N ALA A 88 -16.83 -4.56 -3.53
CA ALA A 88 -16.68 -4.08 -2.16
C ALA A 88 -17.21 -5.16 -1.23
N VAL A 89 -16.37 -6.15 -0.92
CA VAL A 89 -16.67 -7.07 0.19
C VAL A 89 -16.48 -6.25 1.46
N ARG A 90 -17.59 -5.89 2.12
CA ARG A 90 -17.55 -5.43 3.51
C ARG A 90 -17.21 -6.62 4.39
N LEU A 91 -15.92 -6.95 4.46
CA LEU A 91 -15.37 -7.74 5.54
C LEU A 91 -15.31 -6.82 6.75
N SER A 92 -16.38 -6.83 7.55
CA SER A 92 -16.28 -6.46 8.96
C SER A 92 -15.22 -7.38 9.56
N ILE A 93 -14.05 -6.82 9.86
CA ILE A 93 -13.00 -7.50 10.61
C ILE A 93 -13.51 -7.61 12.06
N THR A 94 -14.37 -8.59 12.31
CA THR A 94 -14.47 -9.22 13.63
C THR A 94 -13.51 -10.39 13.75
N ASP A 95 -12.99 -10.91 12.63
CA ASP A 95 -12.13 -12.09 12.64
C ASP A 95 -10.85 -11.88 11.83
N GLY A 96 -9.78 -11.50 12.52
CA GLY A 96 -8.49 -12.19 12.38
C GLY A 96 -7.76 -12.18 11.03
N TRP A 97 -8.00 -11.25 10.11
CA TRP A 97 -7.17 -11.13 8.90
C TRP A 97 -5.84 -10.41 9.23
N VAL A 98 -4.89 -11.22 9.71
CA VAL A 98 -3.46 -10.95 9.86
C VAL A 98 -3.15 -9.59 10.45
N ALA A 99 -3.32 -9.52 11.77
CA ALA A 99 -2.58 -8.59 12.61
C ALA A 99 -1.07 -8.87 12.45
N CYS A 100 -0.36 -7.93 11.83
CA CYS A 100 0.58 -7.17 12.64
C CYS A 100 -0.09 -5.79 12.87
#